data_AF-A0A943FQ57-F1
#
_entry.id   AF-A0A943FQ57-F1
#
_cell.length_a   1.000
_cell.length_b   1.000
_cell.length_c   1.000
_cell.angle_alpha   90.00
_cell.angle_beta   90.00
_cell.angle_gamma   90.00
#
_symmetry.space_group_name_H-M   'P 1'
#
loop_
_entity.id
_entity.type
_entity.pdbx_description
1 polymer ?
#
loop_
_entity_poly.entity_id
_entity_poly.type
_entity_poly.pdbx_seq_one_letter_code
_entity_poly.pdbx_strand_id
1 'polypeptide(L)'
;MKKRLLAVLTVFGLAVTLCACGNTGGNGDSSKASSLNAAEPTQTVAEQSGDEIADLLGKKLIPDEERDYYQKYFTEQYDKVRKDNISDWKDSDGNWCYPKDYEIQWIPSDDEVMAAQQFPQEMLDAMSTDELYRFIRKAPGSWSQLAFDSYAQALSYYYCRYNFIAELMRREDCAEVIHTYYEKTPADDVKQYSKTNSVQSTDRKKLAKREQFQLLEGLEWFFLYKDGKAVPDEEAFGMSLISQD
;
A
#
# COMPACT_ATOMS: atom_id res chain seq x y z
N MET A 1 7.08 40.34 -30.56
CA MET A 1 6.05 39.60 -31.32
C MET A 1 6.68 38.28 -31.74
N LYS A 2 6.21 37.07 -31.46
CA LYS A 2 4.91 36.52 -31.09
C LYS A 2 5.09 35.46 -29.99
N LYS A 3 4.12 35.44 -29.07
CA LYS A 3 3.92 34.46 -27.99
C LYS A 3 3.50 33.09 -28.56
N ARG A 4 3.94 32.00 -27.94
CA ARG A 4 3.25 30.68 -27.86
C ARG A 4 3.64 30.07 -26.50
N LEU A 5 2.96 30.46 -25.42
CA LEU A 5 1.85 29.72 -24.81
C LEU A 5 2.21 28.24 -24.57
N LEU A 6 2.94 27.99 -23.48
CA LEU A 6 3.06 26.67 -22.88
C LEU A 6 1.75 26.42 -22.13
N ALA A 7 0.92 25.51 -22.65
CA ALA A 7 -0.26 25.04 -21.95
C ALA A 7 0.22 24.17 -20.77
N VAL A 8 0.24 24.77 -19.58
CA VAL A 8 0.32 24.08 -18.30
C VAL A 8 -0.97 23.29 -18.15
N LEU A 9 -0.88 21.96 -18.23
CA LEU A 9 -1.99 21.07 -17.87
C LEU A 9 -2.04 21.00 -16.34
N THR A 10 -2.79 21.93 -15.75
CA THR A 10 -3.25 21.90 -14.37
C THR A 10 -4.24 20.74 -14.22
N VAL A 11 -3.85 19.70 -13.49
CA VAL A 11 -4.79 18.66 -13.04
C VAL A 11 -5.53 19.17 -11.81
N PHE A 12 -6.84 18.97 -11.84
CA PHE A 12 -7.85 19.51 -10.94
C PHE A 12 -7.59 19.20 -9.47
N GLY A 13 -7.58 20.24 -8.64
CA GLY A 13 -7.96 20.13 -7.24
C GLY A 13 -9.47 20.32 -7.11
N LEU A 14 -10.15 19.41 -6.41
CA LEU A 14 -11.49 19.67 -5.90
C LEU A 14 -11.51 19.41 -4.39
N ALA A 15 -11.56 20.50 -3.63
CA ALA A 15 -11.89 20.50 -2.22
C ALA A 15 -13.36 20.13 -2.05
N VAL A 16 -13.65 19.17 -1.17
CA VAL A 16 -15.01 18.96 -0.64
C VAL A 16 -14.95 19.09 0.88
N THR A 17 -15.53 20.18 1.34
CA THR A 17 -15.84 20.51 2.73
C THR A 17 -16.95 19.58 3.21
N LEU A 18 -16.72 18.82 4.28
CA LEU A 18 -17.81 18.16 5.02
C LEU A 18 -18.00 18.86 6.37
N CYS A 19 -19.18 19.48 6.49
CA CYS A 19 -19.70 20.00 7.75
C CYS A 19 -19.98 18.84 8.72
N ALA A 20 -19.41 18.95 9.92
CA ALA A 20 -19.79 18.15 11.07
C ALA A 20 -21.18 18.58 11.61
N CYS A 21 -22.03 17.60 11.91
CA CYS A 21 -23.09 17.70 12.90
C CYS A 21 -23.11 16.38 13.69
N GLY A 22 -22.71 16.44 14.96
CA GLY A 22 -22.81 15.31 15.89
C GLY A 22 -24.23 15.08 16.40
N ASN A 23 -24.45 13.99 17.14
CA ASN A 23 -24.50 14.07 18.60
C ASN A 23 -24.49 12.69 19.29
N THR A 24 -24.02 12.75 20.52
CA THR A 24 -23.81 11.74 21.56
C THR A 24 -25.07 11.10 22.17
N GLY A 25 -24.86 9.93 22.80
CA GLY A 25 -25.68 9.33 23.88
C GLY A 25 -25.52 7.80 23.91
N GLY A 26 -25.28 7.09 25.01
CA GLY A 26 -25.10 7.40 26.43
C GLY A 26 -25.03 6.08 27.23
N ASN A 27 -24.24 6.09 28.31
CA ASN A 27 -24.18 5.26 29.53
C ASN A 27 -24.81 3.84 29.64
N GLY A 28 -24.05 2.96 30.30
CA GLY A 28 -24.57 1.81 31.07
C GLY A 28 -23.48 1.03 31.83
N ASP A 29 -23.32 1.30 33.13
CA ASP A 29 -22.39 0.66 34.08
C ASP A 29 -22.75 -0.81 34.45
N SER A 30 -21.70 -1.61 34.78
CA SER A 30 -21.47 -2.21 36.12
C SER A 30 -20.97 -3.70 36.19
N SER A 31 -19.77 -3.84 36.76
CA SER A 31 -19.37 -4.74 37.88
C SER A 31 -19.15 -6.27 37.77
N LYS A 32 -17.86 -6.62 38.01
CA LYS A 32 -17.28 -7.64 38.95
C LYS A 32 -17.09 -9.13 38.57
N ALA A 33 -15.80 -9.44 38.31
CA ALA A 33 -14.85 -10.28 39.07
C ALA A 33 -14.77 -11.83 38.94
N SER A 34 -13.55 -12.23 38.53
CA SER A 34 -12.70 -13.38 38.91
C SER A 34 -13.00 -14.81 38.47
N SER A 35 -12.06 -15.39 37.68
CA SER A 35 -11.24 -16.52 38.16
C SER A 35 -9.95 -16.65 37.35
N LEU A 36 -8.85 -16.99 38.04
CA LEU A 36 -7.56 -17.39 37.49
C LEU A 36 -7.65 -18.83 36.98
N ASN A 37 -7.08 -19.11 35.81
CA ASN A 37 -6.45 -20.38 35.49
C ASN A 37 -5.20 -20.11 34.66
N ALA A 38 -4.11 -20.79 35.02
CA ALA A 38 -2.82 -20.70 34.38
C ALA A 38 -2.62 -21.85 33.38
N ALA A 39 -1.85 -21.50 32.33
CA ALA A 39 -1.07 -22.35 31.42
C ALA A 39 -1.78 -23.12 30.30
N GLU A 40 -1.59 -22.64 29.07
CA GLU A 40 -0.81 -23.31 28.02
C GLU A 40 -0.18 -22.21 27.13
N PRO A 41 1.10 -22.32 26.68
CA PRO A 41 1.65 -21.40 25.69
C PRO A 41 1.16 -21.87 24.32
N THR A 42 -0.08 -21.53 23.99
CA THR A 42 -0.48 -21.52 22.59
C THR A 42 0.39 -20.44 21.95
N GLN A 43 1.31 -20.83 21.06
CA GLN A 43 1.77 -19.90 20.03
C GLN A 43 0.54 -19.60 19.17
N THR A 44 -0.29 -18.68 19.64
CA THR A 44 -1.15 -17.88 18.79
C THR A 44 -0.21 -17.09 17.90
N VAL A 45 0.07 -17.67 16.74
CA VAL A 45 0.37 -16.96 15.49
C VAL A 45 -0.71 -15.89 15.39
N ALA A 46 -0.36 -14.68 15.79
CA ALA A 46 -1.30 -13.59 15.88
C ALA A 46 -1.45 -13.06 14.46
N GLU A 47 -2.49 -13.54 13.77
CA GLU A 47 -2.94 -12.92 12.52
C GLU A 47 -2.98 -11.40 12.74
N GLN A 48 -2.08 -10.68 12.07
CA GLN A 48 -1.97 -9.25 12.23
C GLN A 48 -3.24 -8.64 11.67
N SER A 49 -4.03 -8.00 12.55
CA SER A 49 -5.27 -7.39 12.11
C SER A 49 -4.96 -6.17 11.26
N GLY A 50 -5.83 -5.87 10.30
CA GLY A 50 -5.69 -4.68 9.48
C GLY A 50 -5.76 -3.37 10.26
N ASP A 51 -6.22 -3.42 11.52
CA ASP A 51 -6.35 -2.28 12.41
C ASP A 51 -5.00 -1.93 13.04
N GLU A 52 -4.15 -2.90 13.37
CA GLU A 52 -2.79 -2.66 13.89
C GLU A 52 -1.93 -1.88 12.88
N ILE A 53 -1.98 -2.27 11.61
CA ILE A 53 -1.24 -1.57 10.55
C ILE A 53 -1.82 -0.18 10.28
N ALA A 54 -3.15 -0.04 10.34
CA ALA A 54 -3.80 1.24 10.17
C ALA A 54 -3.40 2.22 11.29
N ASP A 55 -3.37 1.74 12.53
CA ASP A 55 -2.93 2.50 13.69
C ASP A 55 -1.46 2.93 13.56
N LEU A 56 -0.58 2.06 13.08
CA LEU A 56 0.84 2.37 12.84
C LEU A 56 1.05 3.44 11.76
N LEU A 57 0.17 3.51 10.76
CA LEU A 57 0.22 4.57 9.75
C LEU A 57 -0.48 5.85 10.25
N GLY A 58 -1.23 5.79 11.35
CA GLY A 58 -1.85 6.94 11.99
C GLY A 58 -3.15 7.38 11.32
N LYS A 59 -4.12 7.78 12.15
CA LYS A 59 -5.50 8.15 11.74
C LYS A 59 -5.57 9.30 10.73
N LYS A 60 -4.57 10.19 10.73
CA LYS A 60 -4.46 11.29 9.77
C LYS A 60 -4.11 10.78 8.37
N LEU A 61 -3.34 9.70 8.27
CA LEU A 61 -2.97 9.09 7.00
C LEU A 61 -4.02 8.09 6.54
N ILE A 62 -4.62 7.32 7.47
CA ILE A 62 -5.72 6.39 7.20
C ILE A 62 -6.93 6.80 8.03
N PRO A 63 -7.92 7.49 7.44
CA PRO A 63 -9.21 7.70 8.08
C PRO A 63 -9.87 6.36 8.41
N ASP A 64 -10.52 6.29 9.57
CA ASP A 64 -10.99 5.04 10.21
C ASP A 64 -11.86 4.12 9.31
N GLU A 65 -12.52 4.64 8.28
CA GLU A 65 -13.43 3.88 7.40
C GLU A 65 -12.88 3.71 5.96
N GLU A 66 -11.69 4.23 5.64
CA GLU A 66 -11.25 4.43 4.25
C GLU A 66 -10.90 3.11 3.53
N ARG A 67 -10.27 2.16 4.22
CA ARG A 67 -9.88 0.87 3.62
C ARG A 67 -11.11 0.07 3.15
N ASP A 68 -12.07 -0.13 4.04
CA ASP A 68 -13.26 -0.93 3.76
C ASP A 68 -14.14 -0.25 2.71
N TYR A 69 -14.18 1.08 2.72
CA TYR A 69 -14.79 1.87 1.66
C TYR A 69 -14.19 1.54 0.29
N TYR A 70 -12.86 1.59 0.12
CA TYR A 70 -12.25 1.36 -1.19
C TYR A 70 -12.38 -0.09 -1.67
N GLN A 71 -12.22 -1.06 -0.77
CA GLN A 71 -12.46 -2.46 -1.11
C GLN A 71 -13.88 -2.69 -1.62
N LYS A 72 -14.87 -2.09 -0.96
CA LYS A 72 -16.27 -2.15 -1.39
C LYS A 72 -16.51 -1.38 -2.68
N TYR A 73 -16.02 -0.15 -2.78
CA TYR A 73 -16.18 0.74 -3.93
C TYR A 73 -15.69 0.09 -5.23
N PHE A 74 -14.47 -0.45 -5.25
CA PHE A 74 -13.94 -1.11 -6.44
C PHE A 74 -14.68 -2.41 -6.78
N THR A 75 -15.17 -3.13 -5.77
CA THR A 75 -15.98 -4.34 -5.99
C THR A 75 -17.34 -4.03 -6.58
N GLU A 76 -18.01 -2.97 -6.13
CA GLU A 76 -19.38 -2.67 -6.53
C GLU A 76 -19.46 -1.85 -7.83
N GLN A 77 -18.50 -0.96 -8.08
CA GLN A 77 -18.60 0.03 -9.18
C GLN A 77 -17.84 -0.38 -10.45
N TYR A 78 -16.89 -1.31 -10.35
CA TYR A 78 -15.92 -1.59 -11.42
C TYR A 78 -15.81 -3.07 -11.80
N ASP A 79 -16.92 -3.81 -11.69
CA ASP A 79 -17.01 -5.25 -12.05
C ASP A 79 -16.43 -5.58 -13.44
N LYS A 80 -16.62 -4.70 -14.43
CA LYS A 80 -16.21 -4.91 -15.83
C LYS A 80 -14.70 -4.96 -16.05
N VAL A 81 -13.92 -4.28 -15.22
CA VAL A 81 -12.45 -4.21 -15.36
C VAL A 81 -11.75 -5.19 -14.43
N ARG A 82 -12.47 -5.75 -13.45
CA ARG A 82 -11.94 -6.76 -12.55
C ARG A 82 -11.67 -8.07 -13.27
N LYS A 83 -10.62 -8.75 -12.82
CA LYS A 83 -10.22 -10.08 -13.30
C LYS A 83 -10.39 -11.09 -12.18
N ASP A 84 -11.63 -11.42 -11.87
CA ASP A 84 -11.92 -12.31 -10.72
C ASP A 84 -11.71 -13.80 -11.05
N ASN A 85 -11.62 -14.17 -12.33
CA ASN A 85 -11.39 -15.54 -12.74
C ASN A 85 -9.92 -15.97 -12.56
N ILE A 86 -9.67 -16.78 -11.55
CA ILE A 86 -8.32 -17.21 -11.12
C ILE A 86 -7.56 -17.95 -12.23
N SER A 87 -8.24 -18.68 -13.12
CA SER A 87 -7.56 -19.38 -14.22
C SER A 87 -6.81 -18.43 -15.15
N ASP A 88 -7.26 -17.18 -15.25
CA ASP A 88 -6.66 -16.17 -16.12
C ASP A 88 -5.34 -15.62 -15.54
N TRP A 89 -5.09 -15.88 -14.25
CA TRP A 89 -3.89 -15.49 -13.51
C TRP A 89 -2.82 -16.57 -13.48
N LYS A 90 -3.03 -17.69 -14.18
CA LYS A 90 -2.06 -18.77 -14.29
C LYS A 90 -1.54 -18.87 -15.72
N ASP A 91 -0.23 -19.03 -15.88
CA ASP A 91 0.37 -19.35 -17.16
C ASP A 91 0.14 -20.84 -17.52
N SER A 92 0.61 -21.25 -18.70
CA SER A 92 0.47 -22.65 -19.16
C SER A 92 1.17 -23.66 -18.27
N ASP A 93 2.13 -23.23 -17.45
CA ASP A 93 2.92 -24.06 -16.55
C ASP A 93 2.35 -24.03 -15.13
N GLY A 94 1.27 -23.28 -14.88
CA GLY A 94 0.63 -23.14 -13.58
C GLY A 94 1.27 -22.12 -12.64
N ASN A 95 2.18 -21.26 -13.13
CA ASN A 95 2.74 -20.17 -12.34
C ASN A 95 1.82 -18.95 -12.37
N TRP A 96 1.88 -18.12 -11.31
CA TRP A 96 1.12 -16.88 -11.28
C TRP A 96 1.66 -15.87 -12.29
N CYS A 97 0.77 -15.32 -13.13
CA CYS A 97 1.07 -14.30 -14.12
C CYS A 97 -0.08 -13.29 -14.25
N TYR A 98 0.22 -12.08 -14.73
CA TYR A 98 -0.83 -11.15 -15.13
C TYR A 98 -1.56 -11.67 -16.39
N PRO A 99 -2.90 -11.55 -16.46
CA PRO A 99 -3.66 -11.89 -17.66
C PRO A 99 -3.12 -11.17 -18.91
N LYS A 100 -3.22 -11.80 -20.08
CA LYS A 100 -2.67 -11.23 -21.34
C LYS A 100 -3.34 -9.93 -21.77
N ASP A 101 -4.59 -9.73 -21.39
CA ASP A 101 -5.39 -8.53 -21.66
C ASP A 101 -5.40 -7.55 -20.47
N TYR A 102 -4.48 -7.73 -19.53
CA TYR A 102 -4.35 -6.88 -18.36
C TYR A 102 -3.69 -5.52 -18.68
N GLU A 103 -3.01 -5.40 -19.82
CA GLU A 103 -2.64 -4.09 -20.36
C GLU A 103 -3.93 -3.33 -20.72
N ILE A 104 -4.24 -2.30 -19.93
CA ILE A 104 -5.45 -1.51 -20.15
C ILE A 104 -5.28 -0.76 -21.48
N GLN A 105 -5.97 -1.26 -22.52
CA GLN A 105 -5.75 -0.86 -23.92
C GLN A 105 -6.35 0.52 -24.30
N TRP A 106 -6.94 1.22 -23.34
CA TRP A 106 -7.57 2.54 -23.46
C TRP A 106 -7.06 3.43 -22.33
N ILE A 107 -7.19 4.76 -22.42
CA ILE A 107 -6.76 5.67 -21.33
C ILE A 107 -7.76 5.49 -20.17
N PRO A 108 -7.42 4.70 -19.14
CA PRO A 108 -8.35 4.44 -18.05
C PRO A 108 -8.33 5.60 -17.06
N SER A 109 -9.40 5.73 -16.29
CA SER A 109 -9.34 6.52 -15.06
C SER A 109 -8.45 5.84 -14.02
N ASP A 110 -7.92 6.60 -13.06
CA ASP A 110 -7.11 6.06 -11.97
C ASP A 110 -7.86 4.98 -11.17
N ASP A 111 -9.17 5.17 -10.96
CA ASP A 111 -10.04 4.20 -10.28
C ASP A 111 -10.17 2.88 -11.06
N GLU A 112 -10.19 2.92 -12.40
CA GLU A 112 -10.23 1.71 -13.23
C GLU A 112 -8.91 0.94 -13.19
N VAL A 113 -7.79 1.66 -13.10
CA VAL A 113 -6.47 1.04 -12.88
C VAL A 113 -6.46 0.32 -11.54
N MET A 114 -6.91 0.99 -10.47
CA MET A 114 -6.96 0.41 -9.12
C MET A 114 -7.94 -0.76 -9.04
N ALA A 115 -9.10 -0.66 -9.68
CA ALA A 115 -10.09 -1.73 -9.71
C ALA A 115 -9.60 -2.97 -10.45
N ALA A 116 -8.95 -2.80 -11.61
CA ALA A 116 -8.32 -3.91 -12.33
C ALA A 116 -7.25 -4.61 -11.48
N GLN A 117 -6.65 -3.88 -10.54
CA GLN A 117 -5.61 -4.32 -9.62
C GLN A 117 -6.13 -4.82 -8.27
N GLN A 118 -7.42 -5.07 -8.14
CA GLN A 118 -7.94 -5.86 -7.03
C GLN A 118 -7.76 -7.34 -7.36
N PHE A 119 -6.77 -8.00 -6.75
CA PHE A 119 -6.49 -9.40 -7.04
C PHE A 119 -7.49 -10.32 -6.34
N PRO A 120 -7.85 -11.48 -6.93
CA PRO A 120 -8.70 -12.46 -6.23
C PRO A 120 -8.08 -12.88 -4.89
N GLN A 121 -8.85 -12.93 -3.80
CA GLN A 121 -8.31 -13.28 -2.48
C GLN A 121 -7.70 -14.69 -2.47
N GLU A 122 -8.33 -15.67 -3.13
CA GLU A 122 -7.78 -17.03 -3.25
C GLU A 122 -6.39 -17.06 -3.91
N MET A 123 -6.12 -16.14 -4.85
CA MET A 123 -4.79 -16.00 -5.46
C MET A 123 -3.78 -15.43 -4.46
N LEU A 124 -4.19 -14.44 -3.66
CA LEU A 124 -3.36 -13.86 -2.61
C LEU A 124 -2.99 -14.91 -1.58
N ASP A 125 -3.99 -15.60 -1.02
CA ASP A 125 -3.83 -16.64 0.01
C ASP A 125 -2.93 -17.78 -0.46
N ALA A 126 -2.95 -18.09 -1.75
CA ALA A 126 -2.17 -19.18 -2.34
C ALA A 126 -0.68 -18.85 -2.59
N MET A 127 -0.28 -17.57 -2.62
CA MET A 127 1.12 -17.17 -2.78
C MET A 127 1.84 -17.17 -1.44
N SER A 128 3.11 -17.59 -1.43
CA SER A 128 4.02 -17.23 -0.32
C SER A 128 4.32 -15.73 -0.31
N THR A 129 4.79 -15.18 0.81
CA THR A 129 5.12 -13.75 0.93
C THR A 129 6.19 -13.30 -0.08
N ASP A 130 7.22 -14.11 -0.30
CA ASP A 130 8.24 -13.87 -1.35
C ASP A 130 7.64 -13.92 -2.77
N GLU A 131 6.73 -14.85 -3.04
CA GLU A 131 6.06 -14.94 -4.33
C GLU A 131 5.14 -13.73 -4.58
N LEU A 132 4.34 -13.34 -3.57
CA LEU A 132 3.48 -12.16 -3.63
C LEU A 132 4.30 -10.90 -3.87
N TYR A 133 5.38 -10.70 -3.10
CA TYR A 133 6.22 -9.51 -3.27
C TYR A 133 6.86 -9.45 -4.68
N ARG A 134 7.38 -10.58 -5.20
CA ARG A 134 7.89 -10.64 -6.58
C ARG A 134 6.80 -10.38 -7.62
N PHE A 135 5.58 -10.81 -7.36
CA PHE A 135 4.44 -10.57 -8.23
C PHE A 135 4.10 -9.08 -8.27
N ILE A 136 3.97 -8.43 -7.11
CA ILE A 136 3.71 -6.99 -6.94
C ILE A 136 4.72 -6.12 -7.68
N ARG A 137 6.01 -6.49 -7.64
CA ARG A 137 7.06 -5.75 -8.37
C ARG A 137 6.87 -5.72 -9.89
N LYS A 138 6.09 -6.66 -10.43
CA LYS A 138 5.73 -6.73 -11.85
C LYS A 138 4.37 -6.10 -12.14
N ALA A 139 3.65 -5.61 -11.13
CA ALA A 139 2.36 -4.95 -11.31
C ALA A 139 2.50 -3.81 -12.31
N PRO A 140 1.70 -3.80 -13.38
CA PRO A 140 1.60 -2.63 -14.24
C PRO A 140 0.93 -1.51 -13.44
N GLY A 141 1.14 -0.25 -13.84
CA GLY A 141 0.78 0.90 -13.01
C GLY A 141 1.99 1.46 -12.29
N SER A 142 2.00 2.79 -12.13
CA SER A 142 3.15 3.53 -11.62
C SER A 142 3.08 3.59 -10.09
N TRP A 143 4.12 3.09 -9.40
CA TRP A 143 4.30 3.30 -7.96
C TRP A 143 4.93 4.67 -7.74
N SER A 144 4.30 5.74 -8.27
CA SER A 144 4.88 7.08 -8.20
C SER A 144 4.87 7.60 -6.77
N GLN A 145 5.92 7.25 -6.05
CA GLN A 145 6.25 7.74 -4.72
C GLN A 145 6.55 9.25 -4.74
N LEU A 146 6.74 9.84 -5.92
CA LEU A 146 6.88 11.28 -6.13
C LEU A 146 5.54 12.03 -6.02
N ALA A 147 4.40 11.35 -6.09
CA ALA A 147 3.09 11.97 -5.88
C ALA A 147 2.78 12.24 -4.40
N PHE A 148 3.64 11.77 -3.50
CA PHE A 148 3.45 11.83 -2.06
C PHE A 148 4.64 12.53 -1.40
N ASP A 149 4.40 13.24 -0.31
CA ASP A 149 5.42 13.98 0.43
C ASP A 149 6.33 13.03 1.22
N SER A 150 5.79 11.90 1.69
CA SER A 150 6.52 10.93 2.53
C SER A 150 6.22 9.48 2.16
N TYR A 151 7.02 8.54 2.67
CA TYR A 151 6.76 7.11 2.49
C TYR A 151 5.50 6.66 3.22
N ALA A 152 5.25 7.11 4.44
CA ALA A 152 4.06 6.76 5.20
C ALA A 152 2.78 7.19 4.46
N GLN A 153 2.77 8.37 3.84
CA GLN A 153 1.63 8.83 3.05
C GLN A 153 1.38 7.95 1.82
N ALA A 154 2.43 7.58 1.09
CA ALA A 154 2.30 6.69 -0.06
C ALA A 154 1.84 5.27 0.35
N LEU A 155 2.42 4.73 1.42
CA LEU A 155 2.06 3.41 1.94
C LEU A 155 0.63 3.39 2.46
N SER A 156 0.18 4.42 3.17
CA SER A 156 -1.24 4.57 3.55
C SER A 156 -2.13 4.54 2.32
N TYR A 157 -1.82 5.36 1.32
CA TYR A 157 -2.60 5.42 0.08
C TYR A 157 -2.70 4.05 -0.58
N TYR A 158 -1.59 3.32 -0.68
CA TYR A 158 -1.54 1.99 -1.28
C TYR A 158 -2.23 0.92 -0.44
N TYR A 159 -2.04 0.95 0.88
CA TYR A 159 -2.65 0.02 1.82
C TYR A 159 -4.19 0.10 1.77
N CYS A 160 -4.75 1.30 1.62
CA CYS A 160 -6.20 1.47 1.52
C CYS A 160 -6.77 1.04 0.17
N ARG A 161 -6.01 1.19 -0.92
CA ARG A 161 -6.54 1.07 -2.30
C ARG A 161 -6.15 -0.21 -3.03
N TYR A 162 -5.08 -0.88 -2.64
CA TYR A 162 -4.61 -2.11 -3.26
C TYR A 162 -4.68 -3.26 -2.25
N ASN A 163 -5.62 -4.17 -2.46
CA ASN A 163 -5.82 -5.30 -1.54
C ASN A 163 -4.56 -6.16 -1.36
N PHE A 164 -3.73 -6.31 -2.40
CA PHE A 164 -2.49 -7.07 -2.33
C PHE A 164 -1.38 -6.38 -1.52
N ILE A 165 -1.38 -5.04 -1.41
CA ILE A 165 -0.46 -4.32 -0.50
C ILE A 165 -0.92 -4.51 0.94
N ALA A 166 -2.24 -4.39 1.17
CA ALA A 166 -2.83 -4.64 2.48
C ALA A 166 -2.57 -6.07 2.95
N GLU A 167 -2.73 -7.04 2.05
CA GLU A 167 -2.38 -8.44 2.28
C GLU A 167 -0.89 -8.58 2.62
N LEU A 168 0.01 -8.10 1.75
CA LEU A 168 1.46 -8.22 1.95
C LEU A 168 1.87 -7.70 3.33
N MET A 169 1.43 -6.50 3.70
CA MET A 169 1.83 -5.86 4.95
C MET A 169 1.32 -6.56 6.21
N ARG A 170 0.27 -7.39 6.12
CA ARG A 170 -0.28 -8.20 7.24
C ARG A 170 0.42 -9.52 7.46
N ARG A 171 1.22 -9.98 6.49
CA ARG A 171 1.90 -11.27 6.64
C ARG A 171 2.98 -11.16 7.69
N GLU A 172 2.98 -12.10 8.64
CA GLU A 172 3.92 -12.10 9.77
C GLU A 172 5.38 -12.11 9.31
N ASP A 173 5.69 -12.82 8.22
CA ASP A 173 7.03 -12.95 7.64
C ASP A 173 7.37 -11.82 6.65
N CYS A 174 6.49 -10.84 6.44
CA CYS A 174 6.71 -9.76 5.47
C CYS A 174 7.96 -8.93 5.80
N ALA A 175 8.19 -8.59 7.06
CA ALA A 175 9.35 -7.82 7.48
C ALA A 175 10.67 -8.50 7.06
N GLU A 176 10.78 -9.81 7.27
CA GLU A 176 11.98 -10.60 6.92
C GLU A 176 12.18 -10.66 5.40
N VAL A 177 11.11 -10.87 4.64
CA VAL A 177 11.16 -10.90 3.17
C VAL A 177 11.60 -9.54 2.63
N ILE A 178 10.97 -8.46 3.06
CA ILE A 178 11.29 -7.09 2.61
C ILE A 178 12.75 -6.74 2.94
N HIS A 179 13.18 -7.00 4.17
CA HIS A 179 14.55 -6.77 4.59
C HIS A 179 15.56 -7.54 3.72
N THR A 180 15.29 -8.81 3.42
CA THR A 180 16.12 -9.63 2.54
C THR A 180 16.26 -9.03 1.13
N TYR A 181 15.22 -8.43 0.58
CA TYR A 181 15.30 -7.73 -0.71
C TYR A 181 16.07 -6.41 -0.59
N TYR A 182 15.86 -5.66 0.49
CA TYR A 182 16.54 -4.39 0.72
C TYR A 182 18.06 -4.60 0.86
N GLU A 183 18.51 -5.55 1.67
CA GLU A 183 19.95 -5.88 1.85
C GLU A 183 20.64 -6.32 0.56
N LYS A 184 19.91 -6.99 -0.33
CA LYS A 184 20.44 -7.42 -1.65
C LYS A 184 20.50 -6.30 -2.68
N THR A 185 19.97 -5.12 -2.37
CA THR A 185 19.99 -3.99 -3.30
C THR A 185 21.40 -3.40 -3.41
N PRO A 186 21.93 -3.20 -4.64
CA PRO A 186 23.24 -2.58 -4.82
C PRO A 186 23.32 -1.18 -4.19
N ALA A 187 24.43 -0.84 -3.55
CA ALA A 187 24.62 0.47 -2.92
C ALA A 187 24.44 1.65 -3.89
N ASP A 188 24.84 1.48 -5.15
CA ASP A 188 24.62 2.49 -6.20
C ASP A 188 23.14 2.72 -6.49
N ASP A 189 22.31 1.67 -6.42
CA ASP A 189 20.86 1.78 -6.61
C ASP A 189 20.22 2.52 -5.42
N VAL A 190 20.64 2.23 -4.18
CA VAL A 190 20.18 2.96 -2.99
C VAL A 190 20.49 4.46 -3.13
N LYS A 191 21.74 4.78 -3.49
CA LYS A 191 22.18 6.17 -3.69
C LYS A 191 21.42 6.88 -4.81
N GLN A 192 21.08 6.18 -5.89
CA GLN A 192 20.45 6.77 -7.05
C GLN A 192 18.93 6.91 -6.90
N TYR A 193 18.28 5.95 -6.25
CA TYR A 193 16.83 5.78 -6.32
C TYR A 193 16.10 6.04 -5.00
N SER A 194 16.80 6.13 -3.85
CA SER A 194 16.16 6.54 -2.59
C SER A 194 15.42 7.86 -2.74
N LYS A 195 14.25 8.00 -2.08
CA LYS A 195 13.46 9.23 -2.08
C LYS A 195 14.28 10.44 -1.60
N THR A 196 15.20 10.23 -0.66
CA THR A 196 16.09 11.26 -0.12
C THR A 196 17.09 11.81 -1.14
N ASN A 197 17.42 11.04 -2.18
CA ASN A 197 18.45 11.36 -3.18
C ASN A 197 17.90 11.48 -4.61
N SER A 198 16.62 11.17 -4.81
CA SER A 198 16.02 10.98 -6.12
C SER A 198 15.88 12.29 -6.90
N VAL A 199 16.44 12.31 -8.11
CA VAL A 199 16.23 13.39 -9.08
C VAL A 199 15.17 12.97 -10.11
N GLN A 200 14.35 13.90 -10.59
CA GLN A 200 13.40 13.63 -11.67
C GLN A 200 14.12 13.08 -12.92
N SER A 201 13.56 12.01 -13.49
CA SER A 201 14.08 11.37 -14.71
C SER A 201 12.93 11.16 -15.67
N THR A 202 13.16 11.42 -16.96
CA THR A 202 12.21 11.17 -18.05
C THR A 202 12.45 9.81 -18.72
N ASP A 203 13.50 9.08 -18.31
CA ASP A 203 13.78 7.73 -18.79
C ASP A 203 12.84 6.73 -18.11
N ARG A 204 11.98 6.08 -18.91
CA ARG A 204 10.95 5.15 -18.40
C ARG A 204 11.53 3.96 -17.64
N LYS A 205 12.69 3.43 -18.04
CA LYS A 205 13.31 2.29 -17.34
C LYS A 205 13.87 2.73 -16.00
N LYS A 206 14.49 3.90 -15.94
CA LYS A 206 14.96 4.48 -14.67
C LYS A 206 13.80 4.84 -13.74
N LEU A 207 12.69 5.33 -14.30
CA LEU A 207 11.46 5.60 -13.57
C LEU A 207 10.91 4.32 -12.92
N ALA A 208 10.68 3.26 -13.70
CA ALA A 208 10.16 2.00 -13.17
C ALA A 208 11.08 1.38 -12.11
N LYS A 209 12.40 1.40 -12.34
CA LYS A 209 13.38 0.92 -11.36
C LYS A 209 13.34 1.72 -10.06
N ARG A 210 13.22 3.04 -10.16
CA ARG A 210 13.09 3.93 -8.99
C ARG A 210 11.82 3.63 -8.21
N GLU A 211 10.69 3.55 -8.89
CA GLU A 211 9.38 3.28 -8.29
C GLU A 211 9.37 1.96 -7.53
N GLN A 212 9.94 0.89 -8.12
CA GLN A 212 10.10 -0.39 -7.44
C GLN A 212 11.00 -0.29 -6.20
N PHE A 213 12.12 0.42 -6.30
CA PHE A 213 13.03 0.59 -5.17
C PHE A 213 12.40 1.42 -4.05
N GLN A 214 11.68 2.49 -4.38
CA GLN A 214 11.06 3.36 -3.38
C GLN A 214 9.88 2.68 -2.67
N LEU A 215 9.15 1.78 -3.34
CA LEU A 215 8.20 0.89 -2.64
C LEU A 215 8.93 -0.04 -1.66
N LEU A 216 10.03 -0.67 -2.09
CA LEU A 216 10.86 -1.52 -1.23
C LEU A 216 11.40 -0.77 -0.01
N GLU A 217 11.98 0.41 -0.23
CA GLU A 217 12.54 1.26 0.82
C GLU A 217 11.47 1.75 1.80
N GLY A 218 10.31 2.19 1.28
CA GLY A 218 9.18 2.57 2.12
C GLY A 218 8.73 1.42 3.03
N LEU A 219 8.55 0.21 2.46
CA LEU A 219 8.16 -0.98 3.23
C LEU A 219 9.22 -1.34 4.28
N GLU A 220 10.50 -1.30 3.92
CA GLU A 220 11.60 -1.55 4.88
C GLU A 220 11.52 -0.58 6.06
N TRP A 221 11.38 0.71 5.79
CA TRP A 221 11.32 1.73 6.84
C TRP A 221 10.06 1.62 7.68
N PHE A 222 8.94 1.21 7.08
CA PHE A 222 7.72 0.89 7.82
C PHE A 222 7.93 -0.25 8.81
N PHE A 223 8.57 -1.36 8.39
CA PHE A 223 8.81 -2.49 9.29
C PHE A 223 9.87 -2.18 10.36
N LEU A 224 10.88 -1.34 10.05
CA LEU A 224 11.78 -0.80 11.06
C LEU A 224 11.00 -0.01 12.12
N TYR A 225 10.14 0.91 11.70
CA TYR A 225 9.30 1.70 12.59
C TYR A 225 8.37 0.82 13.44
N LYS A 226 7.67 -0.14 12.81
CA LYS A 226 6.79 -1.10 13.47
C LYS A 226 7.50 -1.89 14.58
N ASP A 227 8.75 -2.28 14.35
CA ASP A 227 9.60 -2.98 15.33
C ASP A 227 10.19 -2.05 16.42
N GLY A 228 9.84 -0.76 16.43
CA GLY A 228 10.40 0.23 17.34
C GLY A 228 11.87 0.56 17.06
N LYS A 229 12.37 0.26 15.86
CA LYS A 229 13.73 0.61 15.40
C LYS A 229 13.73 2.01 14.81
N ALA A 230 14.91 2.64 14.81
CA ALA A 230 15.09 3.95 14.20
C ALA A 230 14.93 3.85 12.67
N VAL A 231 14.13 4.74 12.10
CA VAL A 231 14.06 4.92 10.64
C VAL A 231 15.23 5.80 10.18
N PRO A 232 15.84 5.54 9.01
CA PRO A 232 17.02 6.28 8.56
C PRO A 232 16.80 7.78 8.35
N ASP A 233 15.60 8.18 7.95
CA ASP A 233 15.20 9.56 7.73
C ASP A 233 13.74 9.74 8.15
N GLU A 234 13.52 10.33 9.32
CA GLU A 234 12.19 10.52 9.91
C GLU A 234 11.29 11.47 9.10
N GLU A 235 11.88 12.46 8.42
CA GLU A 235 11.15 13.43 7.60
C GLU A 235 10.68 12.77 6.31
N ALA A 236 11.58 12.09 5.60
CA ALA A 236 11.25 11.36 4.38
C ALA A 236 10.30 10.19 4.63
N PHE A 237 10.41 9.52 5.79
CA PHE A 237 9.41 8.53 6.20
C PHE A 237 8.05 9.17 6.50
N GLY A 238 8.03 10.35 7.12
CA GLY A 238 6.80 11.06 7.47
C GLY A 238 6.39 10.90 8.94
N MET A 239 7.35 10.73 9.85
CA MET A 239 7.09 10.55 11.30
C MET A 239 6.22 11.66 11.90
N SER A 240 6.35 12.89 11.41
CA SER A 240 5.55 14.04 11.86
C SER A 240 4.05 13.92 11.54
N LEU A 241 3.68 13.06 10.59
CA LEU A 241 2.28 12.80 10.22
C LEU A 241 1.67 11.64 11.03
N ILE A 242 2.51 10.70 11.49
CA ILE A 242 2.11 9.54 12.27
C ILE A 242 2.00 9.88 13.76
N SER A 243 2.96 10.65 14.29
CA SER A 243 3.13 10.91 15.73
C SER A 243 2.22 12.01 16.32
N GLN A 244 1.25 12.52 15.56
CA GLN A 244 0.32 13.55 16.03
C GLN A 244 -0.97 12.89 16.55
N ASP A 245 -1.00 12.63 17.86
CA ASP A 245 -2.25 12.47 18.63
C ASP A 245 -2.95 13.82 18.87
#